data_AF-A0A182E2N2-F1
#
_entry.id   AF-A0A182E2N2-F1
#
_cell.length_a   1.000
_cell.length_b   1.000
_cell.length_c   1.000
_cell.angle_alpha   90.00
_cell.angle_beta   90.00
_cell.angle_gamma   90.00
#
_symmetry.space_group_name_H-M   'P 1'
#
loop_
_entity.id
_entity.type
_entity.pdbx_description
1 polymer ?
#
loop_
_entity_poly.entity_id
_entity_poly.type
_entity_poly.pdbx_seq_one_letter_code
_entity_poly.pdbx_strand_id
1 'polypeptide(L)'
;IIDPLMTPAEKKMTFVSVFFSFAIALFILNFEKKRKTFNKIDQFTVSKALILMINGFAGGIFTGIAGSGIDIYSFSILTLFFRISEKVATPTSVILMAANSIVGFFWRHFMQNAIQQESWEYFAVCIPIVVIFAPIGSFIASCLHRLTLASFIYILETTALVSALLIIKLDWPLIILTISIIIGSLIFYITMSQCGKKLMIQKIKPLEMKEKMNDITVASVV
;
A
#
# COMPACT_ATOMS: atom_id res chain seq x y z
N ILE A 1 9.11 10.65 20.73
CA ILE A 1 8.05 10.76 21.76
C ILE A 1 7.24 9.47 21.86
N ILE A 2 6.74 8.89 20.76
CA ILE A 2 5.98 7.62 20.78
C ILE A 2 6.90 6.39 20.64
N ASP A 3 8.01 6.53 19.90
CA ASP A 3 9.00 5.47 19.64
C ASP A 3 9.56 4.72 20.88
N PRO A 4 9.79 5.37 22.06
CA PRO A 4 10.26 4.68 23.25
C PRO A 4 9.17 3.94 24.03
N LEU A 5 7.88 4.23 23.78
CA LEU A 5 6.77 3.63 24.52
C LEU A 5 6.36 2.25 23.99
N MET A 6 6.77 1.89 22.77
CA MET A 6 6.43 0.61 22.18
C MET A 6 7.62 -0.34 22.16
N THR A 7 7.38 -1.55 22.64
CA THR A 7 8.32 -2.65 22.57
C THR A 7 8.59 -3.06 21.11
N PRO A 8 9.76 -3.63 20.81
CA PRO A 8 10.05 -4.14 19.46
C PRO A 8 9.01 -5.17 18.96
N ALA A 9 8.43 -5.95 19.88
CA ALA A 9 7.38 -6.91 19.57
C ALA A 9 6.08 -6.22 19.11
N GLU A 10 5.64 -5.18 19.83
CA GLU A 10 4.43 -4.41 19.49
C GLU A 10 4.55 -3.72 18.13
N LYS A 11 5.72 -3.14 17.81
CA LYS A 11 5.98 -2.51 16.50
C LYS A 11 5.86 -3.52 15.37
N LYS A 12 6.48 -4.69 15.51
CA LYS A 12 6.41 -5.77 14.51
C LYS A 12 4.99 -6.31 14.37
N MET A 13 4.29 -6.56 15.47
CA MET A 13 2.91 -7.05 15.44
C MET A 13 1.96 -6.04 14.79
N THR A 14 2.13 -4.75 15.09
CA THR A 14 1.36 -3.67 14.47
C THR A 14 1.59 -3.62 12.95
N PHE A 15 2.86 -3.67 12.52
CA PHE A 15 3.23 -3.70 11.11
C PHE A 15 2.56 -4.87 10.37
N VAL A 16 2.78 -6.09 10.84
CA VAL A 16 2.27 -7.30 10.17
C VAL A 16 0.73 -7.36 10.19
N SER A 17 0.10 -6.88 11.25
CA SER A 17 -1.38 -6.79 11.35
C SER A 17 -1.98 -5.86 10.31
N VAL A 18 -1.40 -4.67 10.12
CA VAL A 18 -1.87 -3.70 9.12
C VAL A 18 -1.71 -4.26 7.71
N PHE A 19 -0.59 -4.94 7.43
CA PHE A 19 -0.34 -5.58 6.14
C PHE A 19 -1.30 -6.73 5.86
N PHE A 20 -1.57 -7.57 6.85
CA PHE A 20 -2.54 -8.65 6.72
C PHE A 20 -3.96 -8.14 6.46
N SER A 21 -4.41 -7.11 7.18
CA SER A 21 -5.71 -6.49 6.93
C SER A 21 -5.85 -5.90 5.53
N PHE A 22 -4.77 -5.31 5.02
CA PHE A 22 -4.72 -4.83 3.64
C PHE A 22 -4.87 -6.00 2.65
N ALA A 23 -4.15 -7.10 2.85
CA ALA A 23 -4.26 -8.29 2.01
C ALA A 23 -5.69 -8.85 1.99
N ILE A 24 -6.38 -8.89 3.14
CA ILE A 24 -7.80 -9.28 3.20
C ILE A 24 -8.68 -8.29 2.41
N ALA A 25 -8.49 -6.99 2.59
CA ALA A 25 -9.28 -5.98 1.86
C ALA A 25 -9.08 -6.07 0.34
N LEU A 26 -7.85 -6.33 -0.10
CA LEU A 26 -7.51 -6.55 -1.51
C LEU A 26 -8.12 -7.87 -2.02
N PHE A 27 -8.14 -8.92 -1.21
CA PHE A 27 -8.81 -10.19 -1.53
C PHE A 27 -10.31 -10.01 -1.75
N ILE A 28 -11.00 -9.32 -0.83
CA ILE A 28 -12.43 -8.99 -0.96
C ILE A 28 -12.68 -8.19 -2.24
N LEU A 29 -11.83 -7.21 -2.54
CA LEU A 29 -11.94 -6.39 -3.74
C LEU A 29 -11.74 -7.20 -5.04
N ASN A 30 -10.80 -8.14 -5.04
CA ASN A 30 -10.50 -8.98 -6.20
C ASN A 30 -11.53 -10.09 -6.43
N PHE A 31 -12.34 -10.42 -5.43
CA PHE A 31 -13.48 -11.33 -5.56
C PHE A 31 -14.64 -10.72 -6.37
N GLU A 32 -14.70 -9.38 -6.52
CA GLU A 32 -15.68 -8.71 -7.40
C GLU A 32 -15.37 -8.98 -8.89
N LYS A 33 -15.97 -10.03 -9.47
CA LYS A 33 -15.76 -10.51 -10.86
C LYS A 33 -15.96 -9.48 -12.00
N LYS A 34 -16.52 -8.29 -11.72
CA LYS A 34 -16.79 -7.22 -12.71
C LYS A 34 -15.82 -6.01 -12.62
N ARG A 35 -14.61 -6.18 -12.05
CA ARG A 35 -13.65 -5.08 -11.92
C ARG A 35 -13.00 -4.71 -13.25
N LYS A 36 -13.33 -3.54 -13.80
CA LYS A 36 -12.46 -2.81 -14.74
C LYS A 36 -11.30 -2.22 -13.92
N THR A 37 -10.08 -2.66 -14.21
CA THR A 37 -8.84 -2.11 -13.61
C THR A 37 -8.20 -1.17 -14.62
N PHE A 38 -7.63 -0.06 -14.14
CA PHE A 38 -6.99 0.91 -15.02
C PHE A 38 -5.47 0.84 -14.88
N ASN A 39 -4.77 1.03 -16.02
CA ASN A 39 -3.31 1.06 -16.06
C ASN A 39 -2.73 2.46 -15.77
N LYS A 40 -3.59 3.49 -15.71
CA LYS A 40 -3.22 4.87 -15.41
C LYS A 40 -4.30 5.51 -14.52
N ILE A 41 -3.89 6.46 -13.67
CA ILE A 41 -4.84 7.33 -12.96
C ILE A 41 -5.48 8.23 -14.02
N ASP A 42 -6.71 7.91 -14.40
CA ASP A 42 -7.41 8.70 -15.39
C ASP A 42 -7.88 10.03 -14.78
N GLN A 43 -7.31 11.12 -15.31
CA GLN A 43 -7.42 12.52 -14.87
C GLN A 43 -6.89 12.79 -13.45
N PHE A 44 -5.61 13.18 -13.36
CA PHE A 44 -4.93 13.57 -12.13
C PHE A 44 -5.37 14.99 -11.72
N THR A 45 -6.46 15.08 -10.95
CA THR A 45 -6.95 16.34 -10.40
C THR A 45 -6.19 16.73 -9.14
N VAL A 46 -6.00 18.03 -8.87
CA VAL A 46 -5.34 18.55 -7.66
C VAL A 46 -5.93 17.95 -6.37
N SER A 47 -7.24 17.75 -6.31
CA SER A 47 -7.89 17.10 -5.16
C SER A 47 -7.44 15.65 -4.93
N LYS A 48 -7.16 14.89 -6.00
CA LYS A 48 -6.63 13.52 -5.91
C LYS A 48 -5.17 13.52 -5.47
N ALA A 49 -4.39 14.51 -5.93
CA ALA A 49 -3.02 14.73 -5.50
C ALA A 49 -2.96 15.08 -4.00
N LEU A 50 -3.88 15.91 -3.52
CA LEU A 50 -3.96 16.31 -2.12
C LEU A 50 -4.37 15.13 -1.22
N ILE A 51 -5.30 14.28 -1.66
CA ILE A 51 -5.62 13.02 -0.96
C ILE A 51 -4.40 12.11 -0.88
N LEU A 52 -3.65 11.96 -1.97
CA LEU A 52 -2.40 11.18 -1.98
C LEU A 52 -1.35 11.78 -1.04
N MET A 53 -1.22 13.11 -0.99
CA MET A 53 -0.25 13.80 -0.15
C MET A 53 -0.58 13.65 1.34
N ILE A 54 -1.84 13.85 1.74
CA ILE A 54 -2.27 13.68 3.14
C ILE A 54 -2.06 12.24 3.61
N ASN A 55 -2.46 11.27 2.80
CA ASN A 55 -2.29 9.87 3.18
C ASN A 55 -0.82 9.43 3.11
N GLY A 56 -0.04 9.95 2.17
CA GLY A 56 1.41 9.73 2.11
C GLY A 56 2.10 10.30 3.34
N PHE A 57 1.67 11.46 3.83
CA PHE A 57 2.14 12.04 5.08
C PHE A 57 1.78 11.17 6.29
N ALA A 58 0.54 10.69 6.38
CA ALA A 58 0.12 9.76 7.43
C ALA A 58 0.93 8.43 7.39
N GLY A 59 1.16 7.88 6.18
CA GLY A 59 2.02 6.71 5.98
C GLY A 59 3.48 6.97 6.33
N GLY A 60 3.98 8.19 6.11
CA GLY A 60 5.31 8.64 6.54
C GLY A 60 5.46 8.67 8.05
N ILE A 61 4.46 9.18 8.78
CA ILE A 61 4.43 9.12 10.25
C ILE A 61 4.48 7.65 10.72
N PHE A 62 3.67 6.78 10.11
CA PHE A 62 3.68 5.35 10.43
C PHE A 62 5.03 4.70 10.13
N THR A 63 5.68 5.08 9.02
CA THR A 63 7.03 4.63 8.69
C THR A 63 8.06 5.03 9.74
N GLY A 64 7.92 6.23 10.32
CA GLY A 64 8.78 6.67 11.42
C GLY A 64 8.66 5.84 12.70
N ILE A 65 7.52 5.18 12.93
CA ILE A 65 7.26 4.35 14.12
C ILE A 65 7.57 2.88 13.87
N ALA A 66 7.10 2.33 12.75
CA ALA A 66 7.19 0.91 12.42
C ALA A 66 8.45 0.55 11.59
N GLY A 67 9.14 1.53 11.01
CA GLY A 67 10.28 1.34 10.11
C GLY A 67 9.92 1.18 8.63
N SER A 68 8.67 0.81 8.33
CA SER A 68 8.07 0.83 6.98
C SER A 68 6.57 1.12 7.07
N GLY A 69 5.96 1.66 6.01
CA GLY A 69 4.57 2.14 6.07
C GLY A 69 4.09 2.92 4.85
N ILE A 70 4.92 3.80 4.31
CA ILE A 70 4.55 4.64 3.17
C ILE A 70 4.25 3.79 1.92
N ASP A 71 4.95 2.66 1.79
CA ASP A 71 4.75 1.65 0.76
C ASP A 71 3.34 1.07 0.81
N ILE A 72 2.89 0.57 1.96
CA ILE A 72 1.57 -0.03 2.09
C ILE A 72 0.47 1.01 1.97
N TYR A 73 0.60 2.18 2.57
CA TYR A 73 -0.42 3.23 2.47
C TYR A 73 -0.57 3.69 1.01
N SER A 74 0.54 3.94 0.33
CA SER A 74 0.53 4.32 -1.08
C SER A 74 -0.05 3.19 -1.95
N PHE A 75 0.43 1.96 -1.77
CA PHE A 75 -0.04 0.79 -2.49
C PHE A 75 -1.54 0.55 -2.28
N SER A 76 -2.02 0.67 -1.04
CA SER A 76 -3.44 0.52 -0.69
C SER A 76 -4.31 1.56 -1.35
N ILE A 77 -3.87 2.81 -1.43
CA ILE A 77 -4.63 3.88 -2.08
C ILE A 77 -4.66 3.69 -3.59
N LEU A 78 -3.53 3.33 -4.19
CA LEU A 78 -3.47 3.06 -5.63
C LEU A 78 -4.39 1.88 -6.00
N THR A 79 -4.36 0.79 -5.23
CA THR A 79 -5.11 -0.44 -5.55
C THR A 79 -6.58 -0.39 -5.13
N LEU A 80 -6.89 0.06 -3.91
CA LEU A 80 -8.26 0.08 -3.36
C LEU A 80 -9.03 1.34 -3.75
N PHE A 81 -8.41 2.53 -3.63
CA PHE A 81 -9.09 3.80 -3.87
C PHE A 81 -9.13 4.16 -5.36
N PHE A 82 -7.99 4.12 -6.05
CA PHE A 82 -7.90 4.46 -7.48
C PHE A 82 -8.13 3.28 -8.43
N ARG A 83 -8.26 2.05 -7.90
CA ARG A 83 -8.44 0.81 -8.68
C ARG A 83 -7.40 0.61 -9.78
N ILE A 84 -6.17 1.07 -9.53
CA ILE A 84 -5.02 0.81 -10.39
C ILE A 84 -4.68 -0.68 -10.31
N SER A 85 -4.22 -1.24 -11.42
CA SER A 85 -3.72 -2.61 -11.44
C SER A 85 -2.51 -2.78 -10.51
N GLU A 86 -2.48 -3.91 -9.83
CA GLU A 86 -1.43 -4.28 -8.87
C GLU A 86 -0.05 -4.23 -9.54
N LYS A 87 0.03 -4.60 -10.83
CA LYS A 87 1.23 -4.52 -11.67
C LYS A 87 1.89 -3.14 -11.69
N VAL A 88 1.10 -2.06 -11.70
CA VAL A 88 1.60 -0.68 -11.76
C VAL A 88 1.76 -0.10 -10.36
N ALA A 89 0.89 -0.51 -9.43
CA ALA A 89 0.96 -0.03 -8.05
C ALA A 89 2.21 -0.53 -7.31
N THR A 90 2.63 -1.79 -7.52
CA THR A 90 3.79 -2.38 -6.82
C THR A 90 5.09 -1.63 -7.10
N PRO A 91 5.52 -1.38 -8.36
CA PRO A 91 6.75 -0.62 -8.59
C PRO A 91 6.63 0.83 -8.11
N THR A 92 5.44 1.42 -8.16
CA THR A 92 5.22 2.80 -7.70
C THR A 92 5.45 2.91 -6.18
N SER A 93 4.93 1.97 -5.38
CA SER A 93 5.14 1.99 -3.93
C SER A 93 6.59 1.70 -3.54
N VAL A 94 7.29 0.82 -4.27
CA VAL A 94 8.72 0.53 -4.04
C VAL A 94 9.58 1.76 -4.25
N ILE A 95 9.35 2.53 -5.32
CA ILE A 95 10.10 3.77 -5.57
C ILE A 95 9.84 4.82 -4.48
N LEU A 96 8.58 4.94 -4.03
CA LEU A 96 8.22 5.85 -2.94
C LEU A 96 8.91 5.46 -1.63
N MET A 97 9.01 4.16 -1.34
CA MET A 97 9.74 3.66 -0.17
C MET A 97 11.23 3.98 -0.28
N ALA A 98 11.85 3.75 -1.44
CA ALA A 98 13.26 4.07 -1.66
C ALA A 98 13.55 5.57 -1.43
N ALA A 99 12.71 6.46 -1.97
CA ALA A 99 12.83 7.89 -1.75
C ALA A 99 12.68 8.26 -0.26
N ASN A 100 11.68 7.68 0.42
CA ASN A 100 11.47 7.91 1.84
C ASN A 100 12.64 7.41 2.71
N SER A 101 13.22 6.26 2.39
CA SER A 101 14.39 5.73 3.08
C SER A 101 15.62 6.63 2.91
N ILE A 102 15.85 7.17 1.71
CA ILE A 102 16.95 8.13 1.46
C ILE A 102 16.76 9.39 2.31
N VAL A 103 15.56 9.98 2.31
CA VAL A 103 15.25 11.18 3.10
C VAL A 103 15.36 10.89 4.60
N GLY A 104 14.82 9.77 5.07
CA GLY A 104 14.88 9.37 6.47
C GLY A 104 16.31 9.12 6.96
N PHE A 105 17.14 8.50 6.12
CA PHE A 105 18.55 8.28 6.41
C PHE A 105 19.35 9.59 6.42
N PHE A 106 19.13 10.46 5.42
CA PHE A 106 19.75 11.78 5.37
C PHE A 106 19.40 12.62 6.60
N TRP A 107 18.12 12.65 6.99
CA TRP A 107 17.67 13.37 8.18
C TRP A 107 18.31 12.82 9.46
N ARG A 108 18.34 11.49 9.64
CA ARG A 108 18.99 10.87 10.81
C ARG A 108 20.49 11.13 10.88
N HIS A 109 21.16 11.16 9.73
CA HIS A 109 22.60 11.41 9.66
C HIS A 109 22.92 12.86 10.02
N PHE A 110 22.28 13.83 9.36
CA PHE A 110 22.62 15.25 9.52
C PHE A 110 21.97 15.93 10.73
N MET A 111 20.71 15.64 11.04
CA MET A 111 19.99 16.33 12.13
C MET A 111 20.18 15.67 13.49
N GLN A 112 20.24 14.34 13.55
CA GLN A 112 20.20 13.61 14.84
C GLN A 112 21.55 13.06 15.29
N ASN A 113 22.57 12.94 14.41
CA ASN A 113 23.88 12.36 14.74
C ASN A 113 23.80 11.03 15.54
N ALA A 114 22.72 10.27 15.36
CA ALA A 114 22.35 9.13 16.19
C ALA A 114 22.25 7.85 15.36
N ILE A 115 23.11 7.69 14.36
CA ILE A 115 23.21 6.44 13.59
C ILE A 115 24.26 5.57 14.26
N GLN A 116 23.82 4.47 14.85
CA GLN A 116 24.70 3.42 15.34
C GLN A 116 25.44 2.78 14.15
N GLN A 117 26.73 2.46 14.32
CA GLN A 117 27.59 1.90 13.26
C GLN A 117 26.94 0.70 12.56
N GLU A 118 26.34 -0.20 13.32
CA GLU A 118 25.57 -1.35 12.83
C GLU A 118 24.49 -0.97 11.80
N SER A 119 23.76 0.12 12.03
CA SER A 119 22.71 0.58 11.11
C SER A 119 23.27 1.08 9.79
N TRP A 120 24.49 1.63 9.80
CA TRP A 120 25.20 2.05 8.60
C TRP A 120 25.63 0.84 7.77
N GLU A 121 26.16 -0.19 8.44
CA GLU A 121 26.59 -1.44 7.81
C GLU A 121 25.41 -2.20 7.19
N TYR A 122 24.29 -2.33 7.92
CA TYR A 122 23.07 -2.92 7.38
C TYR A 122 22.55 -2.13 6.18
N PHE A 123 22.56 -0.80 6.24
CA PHE A 123 22.13 0.04 5.11
C PHE A 123 23.03 -0.17 3.89
N ALA A 124 24.35 -0.16 4.08
CA ALA A 124 25.33 -0.34 3.01
C ALA A 124 25.19 -1.70 2.30
N VAL A 125 24.92 -2.78 3.05
CA VAL A 125 24.70 -4.12 2.48
C VAL A 125 23.35 -4.22 1.75
N CYS A 126 22.31 -3.55 2.26
CA CYS A 126 20.97 -3.58 1.65
C CYS A 126 20.89 -2.82 0.31
N ILE A 127 21.63 -1.72 0.13
CA ILE A 127 21.58 -0.91 -1.11
C ILE A 127 21.81 -1.74 -2.38
N PRO A 128 22.93 -2.47 -2.56
CA PRO A 128 23.18 -3.19 -3.80
C PRO A 128 22.14 -4.28 -4.07
N ILE A 129 21.64 -4.93 -3.01
CA ILE A 129 20.61 -5.96 -3.10
C ILE A 129 19.30 -5.34 -3.60
N VAL A 130 18.85 -4.24 -2.99
CA VAL A 130 17.60 -3.58 -3.38
C VAL A 130 17.69 -3.00 -4.80
N VAL A 131 18.83 -2.38 -5.17
CA VAL A 131 19.04 -1.78 -6.50
C VAL A 131 18.96 -2.83 -7.62
N ILE A 132 19.39 -4.07 -7.37
CA ILE A 132 19.33 -5.15 -8.37
C ILE A 132 17.96 -5.87 -8.33
N PHE A 133 17.51 -6.27 -7.14
CA PHE A 133 16.34 -7.12 -7.01
C PHE A 133 15.01 -6.36 -7.16
N ALA A 134 14.94 -5.06 -6.84
CA ALA A 134 13.70 -4.30 -7.02
C ALA A 134 13.32 -4.11 -8.51
N PRO A 135 14.23 -3.72 -9.43
CA PRO A 135 13.93 -3.67 -10.86
C PRO A 135 13.60 -5.04 -11.45
N ILE A 136 14.34 -6.09 -11.07
CA ILE A 136 14.08 -7.46 -11.53
C ILE A 136 12.69 -7.93 -11.05
N GLY A 137 12.36 -7.71 -9.79
CA GLY A 137 11.05 -8.02 -9.22
C GLY A 137 9.92 -7.27 -9.94
N SER A 138 10.11 -5.98 -10.20
CA SER A 138 9.16 -5.17 -10.99
C SER A 138 9.01 -5.69 -12.42
N PHE A 139 10.10 -6.11 -13.06
CA PHE A 139 10.07 -6.65 -14.42
C PHE A 139 9.29 -7.96 -14.47
N ILE A 140 9.57 -8.90 -13.56
CA ILE A 140 8.82 -10.16 -13.44
C ILE A 140 7.35 -9.87 -13.15
N ALA A 141 7.06 -8.91 -12.26
CA ALA A 141 5.68 -8.52 -11.96
C ALA A 141 4.93 -7.99 -13.17
N SER A 142 5.61 -7.30 -14.10
CA SER A 142 4.98 -6.83 -15.34
C SER A 142 4.52 -8.00 -16.23
N CYS A 143 5.27 -9.10 -16.26
CA CYS A 143 4.97 -10.31 -17.03
C CYS A 143 3.84 -11.15 -16.42
N LEU A 144 3.72 -11.21 -15.10
CA LEU A 144 2.72 -12.03 -14.40
C LEU A 144 1.32 -11.46 -14.49
N HIS A 145 0.27 -12.29 -14.47
CA HIS A 145 -1.11 -11.78 -14.46
C HIS A 145 -1.43 -11.07 -13.13
N ARG A 146 -2.32 -10.05 -13.15
CA ARG A 146 -2.60 -9.21 -11.96
C ARG A 146 -3.09 -10.04 -10.75
N LEU A 147 -3.90 -11.08 -10.99
CA LEU A 147 -4.39 -11.95 -9.92
C LEU A 147 -3.28 -12.83 -9.35
N THR A 148 -2.28 -13.20 -10.15
CA THR A 148 -1.11 -13.95 -9.68
C THR A 148 -0.29 -13.11 -8.71
N LEU A 149 -0.08 -11.82 -9.03
CA LEU A 149 0.57 -10.88 -8.10
C LEU A 149 -0.22 -10.71 -6.81
N ALA A 150 -1.53 -10.52 -6.90
CA ALA A 150 -2.37 -10.43 -5.73
C ALA A 150 -2.31 -11.70 -4.87
N SER A 151 -2.27 -12.88 -5.50
CA SER A 151 -2.08 -14.15 -4.81
C SER A 151 -0.76 -14.23 -4.06
N PHE A 152 0.34 -13.74 -4.65
CA PHE A 152 1.63 -13.68 -3.95
C PHE A 152 1.56 -12.79 -2.71
N ILE A 153 0.91 -11.63 -2.81
CA ILE A 153 0.70 -10.73 -1.67
C ILE A 153 -0.04 -11.45 -0.55
N TYR A 154 -1.15 -12.13 -0.84
CA TYR A 154 -1.91 -12.84 0.20
C TYR A 154 -1.09 -13.91 0.91
N ILE A 155 -0.30 -14.68 0.15
CA ILE A 155 0.56 -15.72 0.69
C ILE A 155 1.64 -15.09 1.57
N LEU A 156 2.35 -14.09 1.07
CA LEU A 156 3.43 -13.41 1.79
C LEU A 156 2.95 -12.79 3.10
N GLU A 157 1.82 -12.07 3.08
CA GLU A 157 1.30 -11.43 4.29
C GLU A 157 0.74 -12.44 5.31
N THR A 158 0.12 -13.52 4.83
CA THR A 158 -0.32 -14.60 5.72
C THR A 158 0.88 -15.29 6.36
N THR A 159 1.91 -15.59 5.58
CA THR A 159 3.16 -16.18 6.09
C THR A 159 3.82 -15.23 7.08
N ALA A 160 3.89 -13.93 6.80
CA ALA A 160 4.46 -12.95 7.72
C ALA A 160 3.72 -12.91 9.06
N LEU A 161 2.38 -12.95 9.06
CA LEU A 161 1.57 -12.98 10.29
C LEU A 161 1.79 -14.26 11.08
N VAL A 162 1.73 -15.42 10.41
CA VAL A 162 1.95 -16.71 11.06
C VAL A 162 3.36 -16.79 11.64
N SER A 163 4.38 -16.36 10.89
CA SER A 163 5.76 -16.31 11.38
C SER A 163 5.91 -15.36 12.56
N ALA A 164 5.28 -14.19 12.53
CA ALA A 164 5.31 -13.25 13.66
C ALA A 164 4.67 -13.86 14.92
N LEU A 165 3.54 -14.54 14.78
CA LEU A 165 2.84 -15.20 15.89
C LEU A 165 3.61 -16.40 16.47
N LEU A 166 4.40 -17.11 15.65
CA LEU A 166 5.20 -18.25 16.10
C LEU A 166 6.52 -17.83 16.77
N ILE A 167 7.15 -16.77 16.28
CA ILE A 167 8.47 -16.33 16.76
C ILE A 167 8.34 -15.45 18.02
N ILE A 168 7.29 -14.62 18.09
CA ILE A 168 7.10 -13.67 19.19
C ILE A 168 6.39 -14.39 20.34
N LYS A 169 6.94 -14.28 21.55
CA LYS A 169 6.28 -14.79 22.76
C LYS A 169 4.94 -14.08 22.93
N LEU A 170 3.88 -14.87 22.83
CA LEU A 170 2.52 -14.37 22.78
C LEU A 170 2.03 -14.09 24.19
N ASP A 171 1.85 -12.80 24.50
CA ASP A 171 1.21 -12.34 25.73
C ASP A 171 -0.23 -11.92 25.45
N TRP A 172 -1.13 -12.11 26.41
CA TRP A 172 -2.55 -11.76 26.28
C TRP A 172 -2.82 -10.32 25.83
N PRO A 173 -2.18 -9.27 26.38
CA PRO A 173 -2.37 -7.90 25.89
C PRO A 173 -1.90 -7.72 24.44
N LEU A 174 -0.84 -8.42 24.03
CA LEU A 174 -0.30 -8.33 22.67
C LEU A 174 -1.27 -8.95 21.65
N ILE A 175 -1.92 -10.06 22.00
CA ILE A 175 -2.97 -10.68 21.17
C ILE A 175 -4.15 -9.72 21.00
N ILE A 176 -4.63 -9.14 22.10
CA ILE A 176 -5.77 -8.22 22.08
C ILE A 176 -5.45 -6.99 21.22
N LEU A 177 -4.24 -6.43 21.37
CA LEU A 177 -3.75 -5.33 20.55
C LEU A 177 -3.69 -5.71 19.06
N THR A 178 -3.14 -6.88 18.74
CA THR A 178 -3.05 -7.41 17.37
C THR A 178 -4.43 -7.53 16.74
N ILE A 179 -5.37 -8.20 17.41
CA ILE A 179 -6.74 -8.37 16.91
C ILE A 179 -7.44 -7.02 16.74
N SER A 180 -7.27 -6.10 17.69
CA SER A 180 -7.85 -4.76 17.62
C SER A 180 -7.31 -3.97 16.44
N ILE A 181 -6.00 -4.04 16.17
CA ILE A 181 -5.36 -3.40 15.03
C ILE A 181 -5.84 -4.04 13.73
N ILE A 182 -5.93 -5.36 13.65
CA ILE A 182 -6.46 -6.06 12.47
C ILE A 182 -7.87 -5.58 12.16
N ILE A 183 -8.78 -5.59 13.14
CA ILE A 183 -10.17 -5.14 12.95
C ILE A 183 -10.21 -3.67 12.54
N GLY A 184 -9.52 -2.78 13.26
CA GLY A 184 -9.52 -1.34 12.98
C GLY A 184 -8.98 -1.01 11.59
N SER A 185 -7.85 -1.60 11.21
CA SER A 185 -7.25 -1.41 9.89
C SER A 185 -8.08 -2.04 8.77
N LEU A 186 -8.72 -3.19 9.01
CA LEU A 186 -9.61 -3.81 8.03
C LEU A 186 -10.84 -2.94 7.76
N ILE A 187 -11.47 -2.37 8.79
CA ILE A 187 -12.57 -1.42 8.64
C ILE A 187 -12.11 -0.23 7.81
N PHE A 188 -10.95 0.36 8.14
CA PHE A 188 -10.37 1.47 7.40
C PHE A 188 -10.18 1.14 5.90
N TYR A 189 -9.57 0.00 5.57
CA TYR A 189 -9.33 -0.40 4.19
C TYR A 189 -10.62 -0.73 3.43
N ILE A 190 -11.62 -1.33 4.09
CA ILE A 190 -12.94 -1.58 3.49
C ILE A 190 -13.64 -0.25 3.20
N THR A 191 -13.68 0.69 4.14
CA THR A 191 -14.27 2.02 3.93
C THR A 191 -13.58 2.73 2.77
N MET A 192 -12.25 2.68 2.70
CA MET A 192 -11.47 3.26 1.60
C MET A 192 -11.83 2.62 0.24
N SER A 193 -11.95 1.29 0.19
CA SER A 193 -12.37 0.54 -0.99
C SER A 193 -13.79 0.89 -1.45
N GLN A 194 -14.72 1.08 -0.50
CA GLN A 194 -16.09 1.52 -0.78
C GLN A 194 -16.13 2.97 -1.31
N CYS A 195 -15.33 3.88 -0.75
CA CYS A 195 -15.19 5.24 -1.26
C CYS A 195 -14.65 5.24 -2.71
N GLY A 196 -13.64 4.42 -3.00
CA GLY A 196 -13.13 4.22 -4.36
C GLY A 196 -14.21 3.69 -5.33
N LYS A 197 -15.07 2.76 -4.88
CA LYS A 197 -16.22 2.27 -5.66
C LYS A 197 -17.23 3.37 -5.98
N LYS A 198 -17.57 4.24 -5.02
CA LYS A 198 -18.50 5.36 -5.22
C LYS A 198 -17.98 6.37 -6.24
N LEU A 199 -16.70 6.75 -6.15
CA LEU A 199 -16.05 7.66 -7.10
C LEU A 199 -16.04 7.09 -8.53
N MET A 200 -15.82 5.78 -8.66
CA MET A 200 -15.87 5.08 -9.95
C MET A 200 -17.26 5.10 -10.58
N ILE A 201 -18.31 4.80 -9.80
CA ILE A 201 -19.70 4.82 -10.30
C ILE A 201 -20.11 6.25 -10.72
N GLN A 202 -19.67 7.26 -9.97
CA GLN A 202 -19.90 8.66 -10.33
C GLN A 202 -19.19 9.10 -11.61
N LYS A 203 -18.07 8.46 -11.98
CA LYS A 203 -17.33 8.75 -13.21
C LYS A 203 -17.81 7.96 -14.42
N ILE A 204 -18.28 6.72 -14.24
CA ILE A 204 -18.80 5.86 -15.32
C ILE A 204 -20.16 6.37 -15.82
N LYS A 205 -21.09 6.75 -14.92
CA LYS A 205 -22.41 7.27 -15.29
C LYS A 205 -22.39 8.42 -16.32
N PRO A 206 -21.58 9.49 -16.16
CA PRO A 206 -21.53 10.58 -17.14
C PRO A 206 -20.83 10.21 -18.44
N LEU A 207 -19.87 9.27 -18.43
CA LEU A 207 -19.22 8.78 -19.65
C LEU A 207 -20.19 7.94 -20.48
N GLU A 208 -20.93 7.02 -19.85
CA GLU A 208 -21.97 6.24 -20.54
C GLU A 208 -23.12 7.12 -21.05
N MET A 209 -23.48 8.20 -20.34
CA MET A 209 -24.43 9.20 -20.84
C MET A 209 -23.88 9.95 -22.06
N LYS A 210 -22.60 10.32 -22.05
CA LYS A 210 -21.96 11.05 -23.15
C LYS A 210 -21.79 10.18 -24.39
N GLU A 211 -21.45 8.91 -24.22
CA GLU A 211 -21.33 7.92 -25.29
C GLU A 211 -22.70 7.65 -25.94
N LYS A 212 -23.75 7.42 -25.14
CA LYS A 212 -25.13 7.31 -25.64
C LYS A 212 -25.61 8.56 -26.39
N MET A 213 -25.25 9.75 -25.90
CA MET A 213 -25.64 11.01 -26.55
C MET A 213 -24.89 11.24 -27.87
N ASN A 214 -23.63 10.77 -27.97
CA ASN A 214 -22.87 10.75 -29.22
C ASN A 214 -23.44 9.74 -30.22
N ASP A 215 -23.83 8.55 -29.79
CA ASP A 215 -24.44 7.56 -30.69
C ASP A 215 -25.78 8.03 -31.23
N ILE A 216 -26.60 8.70 -30.40
CA ILE A 216 -27.88 9.30 -30.83
C ILE A 216 -27.65 10.43 -31.85
N THR A 217 -26.65 11.28 -31.64
CA THR A 217 -26.35 12.39 -32.56
C THR A 217 -25.79 11.88 -33.89
N VAL A 218 -24.92 10.87 -33.88
CA VAL A 218 -24.43 10.23 -35.12
C VAL A 218 -25.57 9.53 -35.88
N ALA A 219 -26.47 8.84 -35.18
CA ALA A 219 -27.63 8.20 -35.80
C ALA A 219 -28.66 9.18 -36.38
N SER A 220 -28.70 10.44 -35.91
CA SER A 220 -29.58 11.48 -36.44
C SER A 220 -29.04 12.24 -37.65
N VAL A 221 -27.75 12.06 -37.98
CA VAL A 221 -27.06 12.76 -39.08
C VAL A 221 -26.90 11.85 -40.33
N VAL A 222 -27.18 10.56 -40.19
CA VAL A 222 -27.26 9.56 -41.29
C VAL A 222 -28.72 9.37 -41.70
#